data_AF-A0A2M7KYU0-F1
#
_entry.id   AF-A0A2M7KYU0-F1
#
_cell.length_a   1.000
_cell.length_b   1.000
_cell.length_c   1.000
_cell.angle_alpha   90.00
_cell.angle_beta   90.00
_cell.angle_gamma   90.00
#
_symmetry.space_group_name_H-M   'P 1'
#
loop_
_entity.id
_entity.type
_entity.pdbx_description
1 polymer ?
#
loop_
_entity_poly.entity_id
_entity_poly.type
_entity_poly.pdbx_seq_one_letter_code
_entity_poly.pdbx_strand_id
1 'polypeptide(L)'
;MKWLVCWSCAGLLPVVAGTANAAEVALVADGRIAAIASGPGVDERKAPRLLLQELQRRAPEAKPTEAGRPVIRFALTDLFDVGPEGFRLAIQDGSLEVIARNDLGLIYAVGEILVRSHVTPQRVALELYLDPWLSRPICPVRGVWVDAIEGREYAAWGLDRWQAFLEELALWGDNTVAVSLRGAWGDPDSPADLGTSGTLEEKAARWEKAGRVLELAHSLGLQTGAVIAANSAYAGRLDRQPVLRATPSASPPGALDSLACPSTTQGRIAILKTVSGMIERLPHLDYVLLTPFDDGGCWCAKCRERGWAEVYLDVAKRLREATKQKHPDLTLVLTDWRFERQEAEWPKLLAAVPGEAGKGLDFFAATQPDEHGYDNAKPQRLALLESAPVGAESFGALPLLRSLPAQWRDQLDAAPNYHGFLMRSAGIHDRLNVLAALRWHWSPRRTPEDLSRFLTAFYFGEEAVTQLAPAVLDMDHGLEEINGRTTPFGRNQKAVEALLAEARERERTVRDFGQSLRPDLRDSEVFQSLLSRAALEVRHWAAAK
;
A
#
# COMPACT_ATOMS: atom_id res chain seq x y z
N MET A 1 -23.71 -10.80 -26.36
CA MET A 1 -24.46 -10.21 -25.22
C MET A 1 -23.66 -9.02 -24.71
N LYS A 2 -24.11 -7.79 -24.99
CA LYS A 2 -23.46 -6.54 -24.60
C LYS A 2 -23.96 -6.14 -23.20
N TRP A 3 -23.06 -6.07 -22.23
CA TRP A 3 -23.34 -5.47 -20.92
C TRP A 3 -23.25 -3.95 -21.04
N LEU A 4 -24.40 -3.28 -21.03
CA LEU A 4 -24.49 -1.85 -20.78
C LEU A 4 -24.42 -1.66 -19.26
N VAL A 5 -23.26 -1.20 -18.77
CA VAL A 5 -23.13 -0.74 -17.38
C VAL A 5 -23.73 0.67 -17.33
N CYS A 6 -24.92 0.77 -16.73
CA CYS A 6 -25.62 2.03 -16.53
C CYS A 6 -24.98 2.75 -15.33
N TRP A 7 -24.00 3.62 -15.59
CA TRP A 7 -23.53 4.65 -14.65
C TRP A 7 -24.48 5.86 -14.71
N SER A 8 -25.70 5.70 -14.21
CA SER A 8 -26.58 6.81 -13.84
C SER A 8 -27.77 6.24 -13.07
N CYS A 9 -28.21 6.95 -12.03
CA CYS A 9 -29.24 6.59 -11.05
C CYS A 9 -28.76 5.94 -9.73
N ALA A 10 -27.73 6.52 -9.10
CA ALA A 10 -27.79 6.69 -7.64
C ALA A 10 -28.49 8.03 -7.37
N GLY A 11 -29.83 8.02 -7.51
CA GLY A 11 -30.65 9.17 -7.14
C GLY A 11 -30.45 9.49 -5.66
N LEU A 12 -30.32 10.78 -5.37
CA LEU A 12 -30.52 11.35 -4.04
C LEU A 12 -31.89 10.88 -3.52
N LEU A 13 -31.89 9.81 -2.72
CA LEU A 13 -32.98 9.61 -1.79
C LEU A 13 -32.83 10.71 -0.73
N PRO A 14 -33.86 11.55 -0.51
CA PRO A 14 -33.81 12.51 0.57
C PRO A 14 -33.60 11.72 1.86
N VAL A 15 -32.60 12.13 2.66
CA VAL A 15 -32.47 11.72 4.04
C VAL A 15 -33.73 12.20 4.74
N VAL A 16 -34.74 11.32 4.81
CA VAL A 16 -35.85 11.49 5.73
C VAL A 16 -35.21 11.40 7.10
N ALA A 17 -35.16 12.52 7.81
CA ALA A 17 -34.75 12.58 9.21
C ALA A 17 -35.80 11.87 10.08
N GLY A 18 -35.90 10.55 9.92
CA GLY A 18 -36.34 9.66 10.98
C GLY A 18 -35.13 9.43 11.88
N THR A 19 -35.29 9.59 13.18
CA THR A 19 -34.30 9.19 14.18
C THR A 19 -34.06 7.68 14.05
N ALA A 20 -33.12 7.28 13.19
CA ALA A 20 -32.63 5.92 13.18
C ALA A 20 -32.03 5.66 14.56
N ASN A 21 -32.67 4.81 15.36
CA ASN A 21 -32.15 4.39 16.65
C ASN A 21 -30.84 3.66 16.37
N ALA A 22 -29.72 4.28 16.72
CA ALA A 22 -28.43 3.61 16.65
C ALA A 22 -28.45 2.36 17.53
N ALA A 23 -28.00 1.25 17.00
CA ALA A 23 -27.83 0.03 17.75
C ALA A 23 -26.42 0.01 18.35
N GLU A 24 -26.31 -0.32 19.64
CA GLU A 24 -25.02 -0.41 20.32
C GLU A 24 -24.77 -1.84 20.82
N VAL A 25 -23.53 -2.30 20.72
CA VAL A 25 -23.07 -3.56 21.30
C VAL A 25 -21.75 -3.34 22.06
N ALA A 26 -21.70 -3.80 23.30
CA ALA A 26 -20.46 -3.83 24.06
C ALA A 26 -19.59 -5.00 23.61
N LEU A 27 -18.40 -4.68 23.09
CA LEU A 27 -17.35 -5.66 22.76
C LEU A 27 -16.50 -5.98 23.99
N VAL A 28 -16.33 -4.99 24.87
CA VAL A 28 -15.74 -5.13 26.19
C VAL A 28 -16.59 -4.37 27.20
N ALA A 29 -17.00 -5.01 28.28
CA ALA A 29 -17.70 -4.39 29.40
C ALA A 29 -17.36 -5.11 30.71
N ASP A 30 -17.29 -4.37 31.82
CA ASP A 30 -17.05 -4.92 33.16
C ASP A 30 -15.80 -5.83 33.24
N GLY A 31 -14.73 -5.44 32.54
CA GLY A 31 -13.48 -6.20 32.48
C GLY A 31 -13.61 -7.53 31.73
N ARG A 32 -14.60 -7.66 30.84
CA ARG A 32 -14.86 -8.87 30.07
C ARG A 32 -15.00 -8.57 28.58
N ILE A 33 -14.35 -9.37 27.74
CA ILE A 33 -14.48 -9.35 26.29
C ILE A 33 -15.65 -10.24 25.90
N ALA A 34 -16.54 -9.75 25.04
CA ALA A 34 -17.66 -10.50 24.49
C ALA A 34 -17.19 -11.84 23.91
N ALA A 35 -18.00 -12.90 24.07
CA ALA A 35 -17.65 -14.21 23.55
C ALA A 35 -17.55 -14.14 22.02
N ILE A 36 -16.48 -14.70 21.43
CA ILE A 36 -16.30 -14.76 19.98
C ILE A 36 -16.68 -16.16 19.52
N ALA A 37 -17.56 -16.25 18.53
CA ALA A 37 -18.02 -17.50 17.96
C ALA A 37 -17.80 -17.50 16.44
N SER A 38 -17.31 -18.63 15.93
CA SER A 38 -17.04 -18.83 14.51
C SER A 38 -18.07 -19.78 13.91
N GLY A 39 -18.71 -19.35 12.83
CA GLY A 39 -19.58 -20.19 12.02
C GLY A 39 -18.78 -21.20 11.17
N PRO A 40 -19.48 -22.12 10.48
CA PRO A 40 -18.82 -23.10 9.62
C PRO A 40 -17.90 -22.45 8.58
N GLY A 41 -16.69 -22.99 8.44
CA GLY A 41 -15.70 -22.57 7.44
C GLY A 41 -14.86 -21.35 7.81
N VAL A 42 -15.16 -20.64 8.91
CA VAL A 42 -14.36 -19.51 9.38
C VAL A 42 -13.05 -20.01 10.01
N ASP A 43 -11.89 -19.50 9.57
CA ASP A 43 -10.60 -19.78 10.22
C ASP A 43 -10.41 -18.91 11.47
N GLU A 44 -10.46 -19.53 12.65
CA GLU A 44 -10.33 -18.84 13.94
C GLU A 44 -8.97 -18.15 14.14
N ARG A 45 -7.95 -18.57 13.39
CA ARG A 45 -6.60 -17.99 13.45
C ARG A 45 -6.48 -16.65 12.72
N LYS A 46 -7.53 -16.21 12.01
CA LYS A 46 -7.56 -14.96 11.23
C LYS A 46 -8.40 -13.89 11.91
N ALA A 47 -9.56 -13.52 11.34
CA ALA A 47 -10.38 -12.41 11.83
C ALA A 47 -10.79 -12.55 13.32
N PRO A 48 -11.23 -13.73 13.81
CA PRO A 48 -11.54 -13.90 15.24
C PRO A 48 -10.35 -13.63 16.16
N ARG A 49 -9.17 -14.23 15.86
CA ARG A 49 -7.93 -13.96 16.60
C ARG A 49 -7.55 -12.49 16.56
N LEU A 50 -7.58 -11.86 15.39
CA LEU A 50 -7.19 -10.45 15.23
C LEU A 50 -8.08 -9.53 16.04
N LEU A 51 -9.40 -9.77 16.04
CA LEU A 51 -10.32 -8.99 16.88
C LEU A 51 -10.01 -9.19 18.36
N LEU A 52 -9.82 -10.45 18.81
CA LEU A 52 -9.48 -10.73 20.20
C LEU A 52 -8.20 -10.01 20.63
N GLN A 53 -7.15 -10.12 19.82
CA GLN A 53 -5.85 -9.50 20.06
C GLN A 53 -5.97 -7.97 20.18
N GLU A 54 -6.72 -7.33 19.27
CA GLU A 54 -6.90 -5.88 19.29
C GLU A 54 -7.79 -5.42 20.46
N LEU A 55 -8.82 -6.18 20.83
CA LEU A 55 -9.62 -5.90 22.02
C LEU A 55 -8.79 -6.04 23.30
N GLN A 56 -7.92 -7.05 23.40
CA GLN A 56 -6.98 -7.20 24.52
C GLN A 56 -5.95 -6.07 24.55
N ARG A 57 -5.43 -5.63 23.40
CA ARG A 57 -4.51 -4.48 23.33
C ARG A 57 -5.15 -3.18 23.82
N ARG A 58 -6.43 -2.99 23.49
CA ARG A 58 -7.21 -1.80 23.89
C ARG A 58 -7.66 -1.87 25.35
N ALA A 59 -8.02 -3.06 25.83
CA ALA A 59 -8.42 -3.31 27.21
C ALA A 59 -7.60 -4.47 27.84
N PRO A 60 -6.33 -4.23 28.26
CA PRO A 60 -5.41 -5.28 28.72
C PRO A 60 -5.91 -6.08 29.94
N GLU A 61 -6.71 -5.45 30.80
CA GLU A 61 -7.28 -6.08 31.99
C GLU A 61 -8.52 -6.93 31.68
N ALA A 62 -9.08 -6.82 30.47
CA ALA A 62 -10.29 -7.51 30.11
C ALA A 62 -10.03 -8.99 29.79
N LYS A 63 -10.85 -9.88 30.35
CA LYS A 63 -10.75 -11.32 30.14
C LYS A 63 -11.79 -11.81 29.13
N PRO A 64 -11.46 -12.78 28.26
CA PRO A 64 -12.46 -13.43 27.42
C PRO A 64 -13.61 -14.02 28.25
N THR A 65 -14.85 -13.79 27.83
CA THR A 65 -16.03 -14.42 28.44
C THR A 65 -16.27 -15.79 27.80
N GLU A 66 -16.66 -16.77 28.62
CA GLU A 66 -17.19 -18.05 28.12
C GLU A 66 -18.59 -17.86 27.52
N ALA A 67 -19.09 -18.88 26.80
CA ALA A 67 -20.34 -18.82 26.03
C ALA A 67 -21.52 -18.17 26.80
N GLY A 68 -22.08 -17.09 26.24
CA GLY A 68 -23.19 -16.29 26.79
C GLY A 68 -23.40 -15.02 25.95
N ARG A 69 -24.49 -14.25 26.18
CA ARG A 69 -24.66 -12.93 25.53
C ARG A 69 -23.87 -11.86 26.30
N PRO A 70 -23.23 -10.86 25.65
CA PRO A 70 -23.16 -10.63 24.20
C PRO A 70 -22.14 -11.54 23.47
N VAL A 71 -22.45 -11.93 22.23
CA VAL A 71 -21.58 -12.73 21.35
C VAL A 71 -21.23 -11.93 20.10
N ILE A 72 -19.98 -12.01 19.65
CA ILE A 72 -19.55 -11.61 18.31
C ILE A 72 -19.49 -12.87 17.44
N ARG A 73 -20.36 -12.96 16.42
CA ARG A 73 -20.49 -14.14 15.55
C ARG A 73 -19.92 -13.86 14.17
N PHE A 74 -18.88 -14.58 13.79
CA PHE A 74 -18.33 -14.56 12.44
C PHE A 74 -18.99 -15.62 11.57
N ALA A 75 -19.35 -15.30 10.33
CA ALA A 75 -19.88 -16.28 9.40
C ALA A 75 -19.48 -15.96 7.95
N LEU A 76 -19.26 -17.02 7.16
CA LEU A 76 -19.09 -16.90 5.72
C LEU A 76 -20.44 -16.97 5.00
N THR A 77 -20.54 -16.29 3.86
CA THR A 77 -21.76 -16.27 3.05
C THR A 77 -21.49 -16.24 1.55
N ASP A 78 -22.37 -16.88 0.79
CA ASP A 78 -22.39 -16.78 -0.68
C ASP A 78 -23.28 -15.63 -1.18
N LEU A 79 -23.88 -14.86 -0.27
CA LEU A 79 -24.76 -13.76 -0.66
C LEU A 79 -24.05 -12.82 -1.64
N PHE A 80 -24.75 -12.47 -2.72
CA PHE A 80 -24.20 -11.63 -3.79
C PHE A 80 -24.07 -10.18 -3.35
N ASP A 81 -24.87 -9.75 -2.37
CA ASP A 81 -24.79 -8.40 -1.86
C ASP A 81 -23.41 -8.14 -1.22
N VAL A 82 -22.84 -8.94 -0.33
CA VAL A 82 -21.51 -8.59 0.26
C VAL A 82 -20.38 -8.41 -0.78
N GLY A 83 -20.50 -8.99 -1.97
CA GLY A 83 -19.46 -8.91 -3.00
C GLY A 83 -18.25 -9.80 -2.68
N PRO A 84 -17.16 -9.71 -3.45
CA PRO A 84 -16.00 -10.60 -3.30
C PRO A 84 -15.20 -10.34 -2.01
N GLU A 85 -15.13 -9.09 -1.58
CA GLU A 85 -14.30 -8.63 -0.46
C GLU A 85 -15.07 -7.76 0.54
N GLY A 86 -16.36 -7.52 0.32
CA GLY A 86 -17.15 -6.74 1.26
C GLY A 86 -17.64 -7.55 2.44
N PHE A 87 -18.25 -6.84 3.39
CA PHE A 87 -18.77 -7.40 4.63
C PHE A 87 -20.07 -6.71 5.07
N ARG A 88 -20.79 -7.39 5.95
CA ARG A 88 -22.00 -6.93 6.63
C ARG A 88 -21.79 -7.02 8.15
N LEU A 89 -22.09 -5.93 8.85
CA LEU A 89 -22.19 -5.90 10.31
C LEU A 89 -23.66 -5.69 10.69
N ALA A 90 -24.15 -6.40 11.70
CA ALA A 90 -25.50 -6.20 12.23
C ALA A 90 -25.56 -6.46 13.73
N ILE A 91 -26.41 -5.72 14.45
CA ILE A 91 -26.59 -5.94 15.89
C ILE A 91 -27.96 -6.58 16.12
N GLN A 92 -27.95 -7.83 16.56
CA GLN A 92 -29.18 -8.60 16.81
C GLN A 92 -29.17 -9.15 18.23
N ASP A 93 -30.20 -8.80 18.99
CA ASP A 93 -30.36 -9.22 20.38
C ASP A 93 -29.11 -8.97 21.26
N GLY A 94 -28.47 -7.82 21.08
CA GLY A 94 -27.23 -7.46 21.78
C GLY A 94 -26.01 -8.30 21.39
N SER A 95 -26.07 -9.05 20.28
CA SER A 95 -24.94 -9.75 19.67
C SER A 95 -24.53 -9.05 18.38
N LEU A 96 -23.25 -9.08 18.04
CA LEU A 96 -22.72 -8.57 16.78
C LEU A 96 -22.61 -9.72 15.77
N GLU A 97 -23.28 -9.61 14.63
CA GLU A 97 -23.06 -10.48 13.47
C GLU A 97 -22.04 -9.85 12.53
N VAL A 98 -21.05 -10.64 12.12
CA VAL A 98 -19.98 -10.27 11.19
C VAL A 98 -20.00 -11.27 10.04
N ILE A 99 -20.42 -10.82 8.86
CA ILE A 99 -20.61 -11.69 7.71
C ILE A 99 -19.79 -11.18 6.52
N ALA A 100 -19.07 -12.07 5.85
CA ALA A 100 -18.36 -11.78 4.61
C ALA A 100 -18.29 -13.02 3.71
N ARG A 101 -17.80 -12.87 2.48
CA ARG A 101 -17.67 -14.00 1.54
C ARG A 101 -16.44 -14.88 1.79
N ASN A 102 -15.38 -14.30 2.34
CA ASN A 102 -14.12 -14.98 2.61
C ASN A 102 -13.48 -14.43 3.88
N ASP A 103 -12.39 -15.07 4.31
CA ASP A 103 -11.65 -14.66 5.51
C ASP A 103 -11.16 -13.20 5.42
N LEU A 104 -10.71 -12.76 4.24
CA LEU A 104 -10.18 -11.40 4.06
C LEU A 104 -11.27 -10.34 4.28
N GLY A 105 -12.49 -10.58 3.78
CA GLY A 105 -13.66 -9.76 4.07
C GLY A 105 -14.03 -9.73 5.56
N LEU A 106 -13.83 -10.84 6.29
CA LEU A 106 -14.01 -10.85 7.75
C LEU A 106 -12.92 -10.01 8.45
N ILE A 107 -11.67 -10.04 7.97
CA ILE A 107 -10.58 -9.19 8.51
C ILE A 107 -10.91 -7.71 8.28
N TYR A 108 -11.42 -7.34 7.12
CA TYR A 108 -11.87 -5.96 6.85
C TYR A 108 -13.00 -5.52 7.77
N ALA A 109 -13.91 -6.44 8.08
CA ALA A 109 -14.98 -6.18 9.03
C ALA A 109 -14.42 -5.91 10.43
N VAL A 110 -13.38 -6.65 10.87
CA VAL A 110 -12.67 -6.37 12.13
C VAL A 110 -12.04 -4.99 12.12
N GLY A 111 -11.35 -4.61 11.04
CA GLY A 111 -10.83 -3.26 10.89
C GLY A 111 -11.89 -2.18 11.05
N GLU A 112 -13.04 -2.35 10.39
CA GLU A 112 -14.17 -1.42 10.51
C GLU A 112 -14.75 -1.37 11.93
N ILE A 113 -14.88 -2.52 12.60
CA ILE A 113 -15.31 -2.60 14.00
C ILE A 113 -14.35 -1.79 14.89
N LEU A 114 -13.05 -2.01 14.78
CA LEU A 114 -12.04 -1.35 15.61
C LEU A 114 -12.01 0.16 15.39
N VAL A 115 -12.18 0.59 14.15
CA VAL A 115 -12.20 1.99 13.75
C VAL A 115 -13.46 2.71 14.26
N ARG A 116 -14.61 2.01 14.31
CA ARG A 116 -15.89 2.56 14.79
C ARG A 116 -16.13 2.37 16.28
N SER A 117 -15.30 1.60 16.96
CA SER A 117 -15.49 1.33 18.38
C SER A 117 -15.10 2.53 19.23
N HIS A 118 -16.00 2.92 20.13
CA HIS A 118 -15.71 3.82 21.23
C HIS A 118 -14.91 3.05 22.29
N VAL A 119 -13.73 3.56 22.61
CA VAL A 119 -12.83 2.97 23.60
C VAL A 119 -12.73 3.91 24.79
N THR A 120 -13.10 3.40 25.97
CA THR A 120 -12.80 4.01 27.27
C THR A 120 -11.95 3.02 28.08
N PRO A 121 -11.34 3.43 29.21
CA PRO A 121 -10.53 2.52 30.01
C PRO A 121 -11.28 1.27 30.52
N GLN A 122 -12.62 1.30 30.58
CA GLN A 122 -13.45 0.20 31.10
C GLN A 122 -14.37 -0.45 30.05
N ARG A 123 -14.50 0.15 28.86
CA ARG A 123 -15.49 -0.28 27.86
C ARG A 123 -14.96 -0.12 26.44
N VAL A 124 -15.21 -1.12 25.61
CA VAL A 124 -15.12 -1.01 24.16
C VAL A 124 -16.50 -1.29 23.61
N ALA A 125 -17.09 -0.34 22.90
CA ALA A 125 -18.43 -0.48 22.36
C ALA A 125 -18.50 -0.04 20.90
N LEU A 126 -19.28 -0.77 20.12
CA LEU A 126 -19.54 -0.47 18.71
C LEU A 126 -20.95 0.10 18.59
N GLU A 127 -21.07 1.26 17.94
CA GLU A 127 -22.34 1.86 17.56
C GLU A 127 -22.53 1.75 16.04
N LEU A 128 -23.67 1.22 15.61
CA LEU A 128 -24.07 1.14 14.21
C LEU A 128 -25.28 2.05 13.96
N TYR A 129 -25.07 3.12 13.19
CA TYR A 129 -26.12 4.05 12.76
C TYR A 129 -26.99 3.50 11.62
N LEU A 130 -26.49 2.50 10.89
CA LEU A 130 -27.24 1.74 9.88
C LEU A 130 -27.13 0.27 10.25
N ASP A 131 -28.27 -0.39 10.44
CA ASP A 131 -28.35 -1.82 10.73
C ASP A 131 -29.21 -2.51 9.66
N PRO A 132 -28.61 -3.33 8.76
CA PRO A 132 -27.20 -3.70 8.74
C PRO A 132 -26.27 -2.65 8.12
N TRP A 133 -25.02 -2.61 8.59
CA TRP A 133 -23.94 -1.86 7.96
C TRP A 133 -23.27 -2.72 6.88
N LEU A 134 -23.37 -2.29 5.62
CA LEU A 134 -22.78 -2.98 4.47
C LEU A 134 -21.65 -2.13 3.89
N SER A 135 -20.47 -2.73 3.72
CA SER A 135 -19.28 -2.04 3.20
C SER A 135 -18.57 -2.90 2.18
N ARG A 136 -18.15 -2.29 1.07
CA ARG A 136 -17.43 -2.96 -0.02
C ARG A 136 -16.36 -2.02 -0.57
N PRO A 137 -15.19 -2.55 -0.97
CA PRO A 137 -14.20 -1.73 -1.65
C PRO A 137 -14.69 -1.36 -3.05
N ILE A 138 -14.32 -0.18 -3.53
CA ILE A 138 -14.56 0.22 -4.93
C ILE A 138 -13.46 -0.28 -5.85
N CYS A 139 -12.21 -0.28 -5.38
CA CYS A 139 -11.06 -0.69 -6.18
C CYS A 139 -10.75 -2.18 -5.97
N PRO A 140 -10.69 -3.02 -7.03
CA PRO A 140 -10.30 -4.42 -6.92
C PRO A 140 -8.88 -4.67 -6.43
N VAL A 141 -7.92 -3.77 -6.69
CA VAL A 141 -6.53 -3.89 -6.20
C VAL A 141 -6.22 -2.74 -5.25
N ARG A 142 -5.77 -3.06 -4.04
CA ARG A 142 -5.41 -2.08 -3.01
C ARG A 142 -4.22 -2.64 -2.28
N GLY A 143 -3.05 -2.07 -2.50
CA GLY A 143 -1.86 -2.72 -1.99
C GLY A 143 -0.64 -1.86 -1.82
N VAL A 144 0.37 -2.50 -1.25
CA VAL A 144 1.66 -1.90 -0.94
C VAL A 144 2.77 -2.66 -1.63
N TRP A 145 3.63 -1.92 -2.30
CA TRP A 145 4.95 -2.41 -2.69
C TRP A 145 5.96 -1.99 -1.61
N VAL A 146 6.46 -2.96 -0.85
CA VAL A 146 7.46 -2.73 0.20
C VAL A 146 8.88 -2.79 -0.34
N ASP A 147 9.64 -1.75 -0.03
CA ASP A 147 11.02 -1.63 -0.47
C ASP A 147 12.00 -2.35 0.48
N ALA A 148 12.01 -3.68 0.40
CA ALA A 148 12.78 -4.58 1.27
C ALA A 148 14.26 -4.76 0.88
N ILE A 149 14.87 -3.73 0.27
CA ILE A 149 16.28 -3.76 -0.15
C ILE A 149 17.19 -3.58 1.08
N GLU A 150 18.37 -4.20 1.03
CA GLU A 150 19.45 -4.00 2.01
C GLU A 150 19.72 -2.52 2.28
N GLY A 151 19.94 -2.18 3.55
CA GLY A 151 20.10 -0.80 4.01
C GLY A 151 18.78 -0.02 4.18
N ARG A 152 17.64 -0.61 3.81
CA ARG A 152 16.31 -0.08 4.15
C ARG A 152 15.70 -0.82 5.34
N GLU A 153 14.70 -0.18 5.94
CA GLU A 153 14.10 -0.62 7.19
C GLU A 153 13.46 -2.02 7.10
N TYR A 154 12.67 -2.28 6.05
CA TYR A 154 12.00 -3.56 5.82
C TYR A 154 12.98 -4.75 5.76
N ALA A 155 14.20 -4.53 5.26
CA ALA A 155 15.23 -5.56 5.21
C ALA A 155 15.71 -5.98 6.62
N ALA A 156 15.60 -5.11 7.63
CA ALA A 156 16.03 -5.39 9.00
C ALA A 156 14.97 -6.12 9.85
N TRP A 157 13.70 -6.19 9.41
CA TRP A 157 12.61 -6.71 10.25
C TRP A 157 12.64 -8.23 10.41
N GLY A 158 12.36 -8.74 11.62
CA GLY A 158 12.04 -10.16 11.84
C GLY A 158 10.66 -10.55 11.29
N LEU A 159 10.40 -11.86 11.16
CA LEU A 159 9.13 -12.36 10.64
C LEU A 159 7.92 -11.99 11.51
N ASP A 160 8.07 -11.94 12.83
CA ASP A 160 6.99 -11.52 13.74
C ASP A 160 6.53 -10.08 13.47
N ARG A 161 7.51 -9.19 13.18
CA ARG A 161 7.22 -7.80 12.82
C ARG A 161 6.56 -7.70 11.44
N TRP A 162 7.00 -8.52 10.48
CA TRP A 162 6.31 -8.64 9.18
C TRP A 162 4.88 -9.11 9.34
N GLN A 163 4.63 -10.12 10.17
CA GLN A 163 3.28 -10.61 10.42
C GLN A 163 2.40 -9.51 11.01
N ALA A 164 2.86 -8.80 12.05
CA ALA A 164 2.10 -7.69 12.64
C ALA A 164 1.80 -6.57 11.62
N PHE A 165 2.75 -6.25 10.75
CA PHE A 165 2.56 -5.26 9.70
C PHE A 165 1.53 -5.69 8.65
N LEU A 166 1.63 -6.93 8.15
CA LEU A 166 0.69 -7.46 7.16
C LEU A 166 -0.72 -7.61 7.72
N GLU A 167 -0.85 -8.00 8.99
CA GLU A 167 -2.13 -8.05 9.70
C GLU A 167 -2.76 -6.66 9.82
N GLU A 168 -1.97 -5.63 10.12
CA GLU A 168 -2.47 -4.25 10.13
C GLU A 168 -2.91 -3.80 8.73
N LEU A 169 -2.08 -3.99 7.69
CA LEU A 169 -2.47 -3.64 6.33
C LEU A 169 -3.80 -4.29 5.94
N ALA A 170 -3.95 -5.59 6.25
CA ALA A 170 -5.20 -6.31 6.02
C ALA A 170 -6.36 -5.67 6.80
N LEU A 171 -6.22 -5.32 8.09
CA LEU A 171 -7.28 -4.62 8.84
C LEU A 171 -7.70 -3.30 8.17
N TRP A 172 -6.79 -2.62 7.48
CA TRP A 172 -7.07 -1.35 6.82
C TRP A 172 -7.64 -1.47 5.40
N GLY A 173 -7.77 -2.69 4.87
CA GLY A 173 -8.38 -2.96 3.58
C GLY A 173 -7.40 -3.34 2.47
N ASP A 174 -6.12 -3.58 2.81
CA ASP A 174 -5.13 -4.08 1.85
C ASP A 174 -5.50 -5.48 1.36
N ASN A 175 -5.34 -5.74 0.08
CA ASN A 175 -5.48 -7.07 -0.52
C ASN A 175 -4.28 -7.50 -1.36
N THR A 176 -3.22 -6.70 -1.47
CA THR A 176 -2.07 -7.00 -2.32
C THR A 176 -0.78 -6.48 -1.70
N VAL A 177 0.21 -7.37 -1.49
CA VAL A 177 1.55 -6.97 -1.05
C VAL A 177 2.59 -7.44 -2.03
N ALA A 178 3.44 -6.52 -2.49
CA ALA A 178 4.55 -6.80 -3.39
C ALA A 178 5.91 -6.50 -2.72
N VAL A 179 6.90 -7.37 -2.90
CA VAL A 179 8.27 -7.17 -2.36
C VAL A 179 9.25 -6.77 -3.48
N SER A 180 10.10 -5.76 -3.23
CA SER A 180 11.24 -5.45 -4.11
C SER A 180 12.21 -6.63 -4.17
N LEU A 181 12.59 -7.06 -5.38
CA LEU A 181 13.67 -8.02 -5.64
C LEU A 181 14.72 -7.39 -6.55
N ARG A 182 16.00 -7.75 -6.35
CA ARG A 182 17.10 -7.23 -7.18
C ARG A 182 18.03 -8.31 -7.70
N GLY A 183 18.52 -8.14 -8.93
CA GLY A 183 19.62 -8.94 -9.49
C GLY A 183 20.92 -8.85 -8.68
N ALA A 184 21.12 -7.73 -7.96
CA ALA A 184 22.24 -7.53 -7.06
C ALA A 184 22.28 -8.55 -5.89
N TRP A 185 21.13 -9.16 -5.53
CA TRP A 185 21.09 -10.21 -4.51
C TRP A 185 21.85 -11.47 -4.92
N GLY A 186 22.17 -11.63 -6.21
CA GLY A 186 22.87 -12.80 -6.73
C GLY A 186 21.98 -14.04 -6.81
N ASP A 187 22.52 -15.07 -7.42
CA ASP A 187 21.86 -16.38 -7.51
C ASP A 187 22.28 -17.21 -6.28
N PRO A 188 21.37 -17.54 -5.35
CA PRO A 188 21.68 -18.29 -4.14
C PRO A 188 22.21 -19.70 -4.45
N ASP A 189 21.93 -20.24 -5.64
CA ASP A 189 22.36 -21.59 -6.05
C ASP A 189 23.69 -21.60 -6.80
N SER A 190 24.31 -20.43 -7.04
CA SER A 190 25.53 -20.31 -7.84
C SER A 190 26.64 -19.61 -7.04
N PRO A 191 27.67 -20.36 -6.59
CA PRO A 191 28.87 -19.79 -5.97
C PRO A 191 29.64 -18.81 -6.85
N ALA A 192 29.33 -18.77 -8.15
CA ALA A 192 29.99 -17.90 -9.11
C ALA A 192 29.15 -16.65 -9.47
N ASP A 193 27.95 -16.53 -8.89
CA ASP A 193 27.08 -15.36 -9.01
C ASP A 193 26.94 -14.64 -7.66
N LEU A 194 28.08 -14.34 -7.02
CA LEU A 194 28.19 -13.77 -5.67
C LEU A 194 27.66 -12.32 -5.53
N GLY A 195 26.91 -11.78 -6.47
CA GLY A 195 26.35 -10.43 -6.35
C GLY A 195 27.43 -9.36 -6.08
N THR A 196 27.02 -8.19 -5.58
CA THR A 196 27.94 -7.13 -5.14
C THR A 196 28.08 -7.04 -3.61
N SER A 197 27.30 -7.80 -2.83
CA SER A 197 27.40 -7.86 -1.36
C SER A 197 27.03 -9.23 -0.76
N GLY A 198 27.68 -9.54 0.37
CA GLY A 198 27.33 -10.61 1.31
C GLY A 198 27.78 -12.04 0.95
N THR A 199 27.72 -12.94 1.93
CA THR A 199 28.01 -14.37 1.80
C THR A 199 26.91 -15.11 1.04
N LEU A 200 27.13 -16.37 0.65
CA LEU A 200 26.06 -17.21 0.06
C LEU A 200 24.91 -17.44 1.05
N GLU A 201 25.24 -17.61 2.33
CA GLU A 201 24.26 -17.80 3.40
C GLU A 201 23.37 -16.57 3.59
N GLU A 202 23.95 -15.36 3.61
CA GLU A 202 23.19 -14.11 3.71
C GLU A 202 22.25 -13.93 2.51
N LYS A 203 22.66 -14.35 1.31
CA LYS A 203 21.81 -14.30 0.11
C LYS A 203 20.67 -15.31 0.16
N ALA A 204 20.96 -16.55 0.54
CA ALA A 204 19.94 -17.57 0.74
C ALA A 204 18.90 -17.11 1.77
N ALA A 205 19.36 -16.52 2.88
CA ALA A 205 18.50 -15.96 3.92
C ALA A 205 17.62 -14.81 3.41
N ARG A 206 18.12 -13.94 2.51
CA ARG A 206 17.30 -12.89 1.86
C ARG A 206 16.18 -13.48 1.01
N TRP A 207 16.48 -14.47 0.17
CA TRP A 207 15.49 -15.15 -0.66
C TRP A 207 14.46 -15.92 0.18
N GLU A 208 14.92 -16.64 1.19
CA GLU A 208 14.07 -17.35 2.14
C GLU A 208 13.12 -16.37 2.83
N LYS A 209 13.65 -15.29 3.39
CA LYS A 209 12.85 -14.26 4.05
C LYS A 209 11.79 -13.66 3.12
N ALA A 210 12.15 -13.32 1.87
CA ALA A 210 11.18 -12.81 0.89
C ALA A 210 10.05 -13.83 0.64
N GLY A 211 10.39 -15.11 0.46
CA GLY A 211 9.41 -16.19 0.33
C GLY A 211 8.50 -16.31 1.56
N ARG A 212 9.07 -16.29 2.77
CA ARG A 212 8.31 -16.36 4.03
C ARG A 212 7.38 -15.16 4.22
N VAL A 213 7.78 -13.95 3.84
CA VAL A 213 6.92 -12.76 3.90
C VAL A 213 5.72 -12.90 2.96
N LEU A 214 5.94 -13.39 1.73
CA LEU A 214 4.85 -13.64 0.79
C LEU A 214 3.92 -14.77 1.26
N GLU A 215 4.45 -15.82 1.87
CA GLU A 215 3.62 -16.87 2.50
C GLU A 215 2.77 -16.34 3.65
N LEU A 216 3.32 -15.47 4.50
CA LEU A 216 2.57 -14.81 5.56
C LEU A 216 1.43 -13.97 4.98
N ALA A 217 1.70 -13.16 3.94
CA ALA A 217 0.69 -12.36 3.26
C ALA A 217 -0.42 -13.25 2.66
N HIS A 218 -0.04 -14.30 1.93
CA HIS A 218 -0.98 -15.25 1.35
C HIS A 218 -1.82 -15.97 2.41
N SER A 219 -1.25 -16.30 3.57
CA SER A 219 -1.98 -16.94 4.67
C SER A 219 -3.12 -16.07 5.22
N LEU A 220 -3.01 -14.74 5.11
CA LEU A 220 -4.07 -13.79 5.45
C LEU A 220 -5.13 -13.65 4.34
N GLY A 221 -4.87 -14.22 3.16
CA GLY A 221 -5.71 -14.08 1.97
C GLY A 221 -5.29 -12.94 1.04
N LEU A 222 -4.16 -12.26 1.31
CA LEU A 222 -3.63 -11.20 0.44
C LEU A 222 -3.06 -11.81 -0.85
N GLN A 223 -3.21 -11.08 -1.94
CA GLN A 223 -2.49 -11.33 -3.18
C GLN A 223 -1.01 -10.98 -2.99
N THR A 224 -0.12 -11.74 -3.63
CA THR A 224 1.33 -11.60 -3.48
C THR A 224 1.97 -11.11 -4.77
N GLY A 225 2.97 -10.24 -4.63
CA GLY A 225 3.67 -9.67 -5.77
C GLY A 225 5.18 -9.58 -5.61
N ALA A 226 5.86 -9.42 -6.74
CA ALA A 226 7.27 -9.10 -6.79
C ALA A 226 7.49 -7.86 -7.67
N VAL A 227 8.39 -6.98 -7.26
CA VAL A 227 8.82 -5.84 -8.07
C VAL A 227 10.26 -6.05 -8.51
N ILE A 228 10.49 -6.04 -9.83
CA ILE A 228 11.74 -6.49 -10.44
C ILE A 228 12.14 -5.50 -11.55
N ALA A 229 13.41 -5.10 -11.59
CA ALA A 229 13.90 -4.33 -12.73
C ALA A 229 13.76 -5.16 -14.01
N ALA A 230 13.16 -4.59 -15.04
CA ALA A 230 12.73 -5.34 -16.23
C ALA A 230 13.90 -6.02 -16.97
N ASN A 231 15.10 -5.47 -16.88
CA ASN A 231 16.33 -6.03 -17.44
C ASN A 231 17.34 -6.52 -16.40
N SER A 232 16.85 -6.98 -15.24
CA SER A 232 17.67 -7.60 -14.19
C SER A 232 18.47 -8.80 -14.71
N ALA A 233 19.73 -8.88 -14.30
CA ALA A 233 20.59 -10.04 -14.41
C ALA A 233 21.45 -10.16 -13.14
N TYR A 234 21.89 -11.36 -12.79
CA TYR A 234 22.74 -11.52 -11.61
C TYR A 234 24.10 -10.84 -11.82
N ALA A 235 24.55 -10.04 -10.85
CA ALA A 235 25.76 -9.22 -11.01
C ALA A 235 27.02 -10.05 -11.34
N GLY A 236 27.22 -11.18 -10.66
CA GLY A 236 28.37 -12.07 -10.91
C GLY A 236 28.40 -12.69 -12.32
N ARG A 237 27.26 -12.78 -13.01
CA ARG A 237 27.23 -13.15 -14.43
C ARG A 237 27.76 -12.03 -15.29
N LEU A 238 27.37 -10.79 -14.99
CA LEU A 238 27.80 -9.61 -15.72
C LEU A 238 29.28 -9.28 -15.47
N ASP A 239 29.82 -9.65 -14.31
CA ASP A 239 31.26 -9.58 -14.03
C ASP A 239 32.04 -10.51 -14.95
N ARG A 240 31.55 -11.74 -15.14
CA ARG A 240 32.18 -12.75 -16.01
C ARG A 240 31.93 -12.52 -17.50
N GLN A 241 30.84 -11.83 -17.84
CA GLN A 241 30.46 -11.51 -19.22
C GLN A 241 30.11 -10.02 -19.35
N PRO A 242 31.11 -9.11 -19.31
CA PRO A 242 30.87 -7.67 -19.36
C PRO A 242 30.13 -7.21 -20.63
N VAL A 243 30.25 -7.96 -21.72
CA VAL A 243 29.54 -7.71 -22.99
C VAL A 243 28.01 -7.73 -22.85
N LEU A 244 27.48 -8.37 -21.80
CA LEU A 244 26.04 -8.42 -21.54
C LEU A 244 25.51 -7.15 -20.87
N ARG A 245 26.38 -6.32 -20.28
CA ARG A 245 25.97 -5.20 -19.41
C ARG A 245 25.13 -4.17 -20.15
N ALA A 246 24.15 -3.64 -19.44
CA ALA A 246 23.45 -2.44 -19.86
C ALA A 246 24.42 -1.24 -19.89
N THR A 247 24.22 -0.34 -20.85
CA THR A 247 24.93 0.94 -20.87
C THR A 247 24.31 1.87 -19.82
N PRO A 248 25.11 2.49 -18.94
CA PRO A 248 24.61 3.34 -17.86
C PRO A 248 23.99 4.65 -18.35
N SER A 249 23.04 5.18 -17.58
CA SER A 249 22.54 6.56 -17.71
C SER A 249 23.46 7.54 -16.97
N ALA A 250 23.42 8.82 -17.36
CA ALA A 250 23.98 9.91 -16.56
C ALA A 250 23.13 10.22 -15.30
N SER A 251 21.84 9.83 -15.28
CA SER A 251 20.97 9.99 -14.10
C SER A 251 19.64 9.23 -14.26
N PRO A 252 19.11 8.59 -13.20
CA PRO A 252 19.80 8.23 -11.96
C PRO A 252 20.76 7.04 -12.19
N PRO A 253 21.76 6.84 -11.31
CA PRO A 253 22.56 5.62 -11.31
C PRO A 253 21.65 4.49 -10.80
N GLY A 254 20.96 3.78 -11.69
CA GLY A 254 20.25 2.55 -11.33
C GLY A 254 21.22 1.51 -10.75
N ALA A 255 20.73 0.30 -10.43
CA ALA A 255 21.57 -0.82 -9.99
C ALA A 255 22.41 -1.38 -11.17
N LEU A 256 23.28 -0.54 -11.75
CA LEU A 256 24.03 -0.77 -12.99
C LEU A 256 24.88 -2.05 -12.95
N ASP A 257 25.24 -2.51 -11.76
CA ASP A 257 26.00 -3.73 -11.54
C ASP A 257 25.24 -5.00 -11.92
N SER A 258 23.91 -4.95 -11.98
CA SER A 258 23.00 -6.09 -12.14
C SER A 258 22.00 -5.93 -13.29
N LEU A 259 22.34 -5.12 -14.31
CA LEU A 259 21.51 -4.92 -15.51
C LEU A 259 22.16 -5.44 -16.79
N ALA A 260 21.40 -6.22 -17.56
CA ALA A 260 21.80 -6.65 -18.89
C ALA A 260 21.16 -5.80 -20.00
N CYS A 261 21.78 -5.75 -21.18
CA CYS A 261 21.24 -5.01 -22.33
C CYS A 261 20.09 -5.80 -23.00
N PRO A 262 18.83 -5.32 -22.93
CA PRO A 262 17.67 -6.02 -23.50
C PRO A 262 17.61 -6.00 -25.04
N SER A 263 18.43 -5.18 -25.70
CA SER A 263 18.48 -5.13 -27.17
C SER A 263 19.45 -6.13 -27.80
N THR A 264 20.23 -6.86 -27.00
CA THR A 264 21.10 -7.93 -27.50
C THR A 264 20.46 -9.29 -27.28
N THR A 265 20.70 -10.25 -28.19
CA THR A 265 20.17 -11.61 -28.02
C THR A 265 20.69 -12.28 -26.75
N GLN A 266 21.99 -12.18 -26.48
CA GLN A 266 22.59 -12.76 -25.28
C GLN A 266 22.11 -12.06 -23.99
N GLY A 267 21.96 -10.73 -24.01
CA GLY A 267 21.40 -9.99 -22.89
C GLY A 267 19.96 -10.40 -22.58
N ARG A 268 19.09 -10.55 -23.60
CA ARG A 268 17.73 -11.07 -23.41
C ARG A 268 17.71 -12.47 -22.81
N ILE A 269 18.58 -13.37 -23.27
CA ILE A 269 18.68 -14.72 -22.70
C ILE A 269 19.08 -14.66 -21.21
N ALA A 270 20.02 -13.78 -20.86
CA ALA A 270 20.42 -13.57 -19.47
C ALA A 270 19.27 -13.01 -18.62
N ILE A 271 18.55 -12.01 -19.12
CA ILE A 271 17.38 -11.42 -18.44
C ILE A 271 16.31 -12.48 -18.19
N LEU A 272 15.91 -13.23 -19.23
CA LEU A 272 14.86 -14.25 -19.09
C LEU A 272 15.26 -15.31 -18.09
N LYS A 273 16.49 -15.82 -18.16
CA LYS A 273 16.98 -16.83 -17.21
C LYS A 273 17.00 -16.29 -15.78
N THR A 274 17.42 -15.05 -15.56
CA THR A 274 17.46 -14.47 -14.22
C THR A 274 16.06 -14.18 -13.70
N VAL A 275 15.25 -13.41 -14.42
CA VAL A 275 13.95 -12.97 -13.93
C VAL A 275 12.96 -14.14 -13.81
N SER A 276 12.92 -15.08 -14.77
CA SER A 276 12.08 -16.27 -14.60
C SER A 276 12.53 -17.12 -13.42
N GLY A 277 13.85 -17.29 -13.22
CA GLY A 277 14.40 -18.01 -12.07
C GLY A 277 14.04 -17.35 -10.73
N MET A 278 14.02 -16.02 -10.66
CA MET A 278 13.56 -15.30 -9.47
C MET A 278 12.08 -15.55 -9.19
N ILE A 279 11.23 -15.44 -10.22
CA ILE A 279 9.78 -15.67 -10.11
C ILE A 279 9.51 -17.11 -9.68
N GLU A 280 10.16 -18.08 -10.32
CA GLU A 280 9.99 -19.50 -10.05
C GLU A 280 10.49 -19.90 -8.65
N ARG A 281 11.40 -19.16 -8.03
CA ARG A 281 11.89 -19.49 -6.68
C ARG A 281 10.89 -19.10 -5.58
N LEU A 282 9.99 -18.17 -5.86
CA LEU A 282 8.99 -17.72 -4.90
C LEU A 282 7.76 -18.66 -4.91
N PRO A 283 7.11 -18.85 -3.74
CA PRO A 283 6.12 -19.91 -3.57
C PRO A 283 4.85 -19.67 -4.40
N HIS A 284 4.23 -18.50 -4.23
CA HIS A 284 3.04 -18.07 -4.96
C HIS A 284 3.17 -16.58 -5.29
N LEU A 285 2.84 -16.22 -6.53
CA LEU A 285 2.84 -14.85 -7.03
C LEU A 285 1.60 -14.63 -7.89
N ASP A 286 0.80 -13.64 -7.49
CA ASP A 286 -0.32 -13.13 -8.26
C ASP A 286 0.14 -11.99 -9.20
N TYR A 287 1.14 -11.20 -8.81
CA TYR A 287 1.65 -10.07 -9.60
C TYR A 287 3.17 -10.07 -9.76
N VAL A 288 3.65 -9.63 -10.93
CA VAL A 288 5.04 -9.19 -11.12
C VAL A 288 5.02 -7.82 -11.78
N LEU A 289 5.57 -6.85 -11.06
CA LEU A 289 5.77 -5.48 -11.53
C LEU A 289 7.17 -5.36 -12.11
N LEU A 290 7.25 -5.08 -13.40
CA LEU A 290 8.48 -4.82 -14.13
C LEU A 290 8.75 -3.33 -14.13
N THR A 291 9.91 -2.91 -13.60
CA THR A 291 10.34 -1.49 -13.56
C THR A 291 11.40 -1.22 -14.64
N PRO A 292 11.08 -0.48 -15.70
CA PRO A 292 12.02 -0.26 -16.81
C PRO A 292 13.16 0.72 -16.52
N PHE A 293 12.92 1.72 -15.66
CA PHE A 293 13.83 2.85 -15.46
C PHE A 293 14.04 3.27 -14.00
N ASP A 294 13.40 2.60 -13.03
CA ASP A 294 13.71 2.82 -11.61
C ASP A 294 15.10 2.28 -11.28
N ASP A 295 15.18 0.95 -11.21
CA ASP A 295 16.42 0.20 -11.10
C ASP A 295 16.92 -0.33 -12.43
N GLY A 296 16.05 -0.32 -13.44
CA GLY A 296 16.32 -0.84 -14.77
C GLY A 296 16.94 0.18 -15.71
N GLY A 297 17.02 -0.20 -16.98
CA GLY A 297 17.42 0.72 -18.04
C GLY A 297 18.64 0.23 -18.82
N CYS A 298 18.75 0.70 -20.07
CA CYS A 298 19.96 0.57 -20.87
C CYS A 298 20.03 1.69 -21.89
N TRP A 299 21.09 2.51 -21.84
CA TRP A 299 21.23 3.73 -22.64
C TRP A 299 22.03 3.54 -23.94
N CYS A 300 22.17 2.29 -24.41
CA CYS A 300 22.86 2.03 -25.68
C CYS A 300 22.05 2.55 -26.87
N ALA A 301 22.74 2.86 -27.97
CA ALA A 301 22.12 3.35 -29.20
C ALA A 301 20.98 2.42 -29.69
N LYS A 302 21.19 1.10 -29.64
CA LYS A 302 20.17 0.12 -30.08
C LYS A 302 18.87 0.17 -29.28
N CYS A 303 18.95 0.33 -27.95
CA CYS A 303 17.76 0.46 -27.11
C CYS A 303 17.00 1.76 -27.43
N ARG A 304 17.75 2.85 -27.65
CA ARG A 304 17.18 4.16 -27.98
C ARG A 304 16.55 4.19 -29.37
N GLU A 305 17.22 3.63 -30.38
CA GLU A 305 16.76 3.57 -31.77
C GLU A 305 15.49 2.74 -31.91
N ARG A 306 15.41 1.60 -31.21
CA ARG A 306 14.21 0.75 -31.18
C ARG A 306 13.06 1.39 -30.39
N GLY A 307 13.36 2.28 -29.45
CA GLY A 307 12.41 2.76 -28.45
C GLY A 307 12.36 1.81 -27.25
N TRP A 308 12.56 2.37 -26.07
CA TRP A 308 12.58 1.62 -24.82
C TRP A 308 11.22 0.99 -24.51
N ALA A 309 10.12 1.66 -24.86
CA ALA A 309 8.77 1.11 -24.72
C ALA A 309 8.65 -0.27 -25.41
N GLU A 310 9.05 -0.36 -26.68
CA GLU A 310 8.97 -1.60 -27.45
C GLU A 310 9.95 -2.67 -26.92
N VAL A 311 11.13 -2.23 -26.49
CA VAL A 311 12.14 -3.11 -25.88
C VAL A 311 11.58 -3.82 -24.65
N TYR A 312 10.93 -3.09 -23.75
CA TYR A 312 10.43 -3.65 -22.50
C TYR A 312 9.11 -4.41 -22.65
N LEU A 313 8.27 -4.05 -23.61
CA LEU A 313 7.11 -4.86 -23.98
C LEU A 313 7.53 -6.24 -24.54
N ASP A 314 8.59 -6.30 -25.37
CA ASP A 314 9.17 -7.57 -25.85
C ASP A 314 9.73 -8.42 -24.68
N VAL A 315 10.36 -7.78 -23.69
CA VAL A 315 10.82 -8.47 -22.48
C VAL A 315 9.64 -9.03 -21.68
N ALA A 316 8.61 -8.22 -21.40
CA ALA A 316 7.42 -8.64 -20.66
C ALA A 316 6.71 -9.82 -21.36
N LYS A 317 6.52 -9.73 -22.68
CA LYS A 317 5.93 -10.81 -23.48
C LYS A 317 6.72 -12.11 -23.40
N ARG A 318 8.05 -12.04 -23.44
CA ARG A 318 8.89 -13.24 -23.33
C ARG A 318 8.90 -13.82 -21.91
N LEU A 319 8.85 -12.96 -20.90
CA LEU A 319 8.73 -13.40 -19.51
C LEU A 319 7.41 -14.13 -19.27
N ARG A 320 6.29 -13.61 -19.78
CA ARG A 320 4.99 -14.28 -19.76
C ARG A 320 5.09 -15.71 -20.30
N GLU A 321 5.70 -15.87 -21.47
CA GLU A 321 5.87 -17.19 -22.09
C GLU A 321 6.77 -18.12 -21.28
N ALA A 322 7.80 -17.58 -20.62
CA ALA A 322 8.72 -18.35 -19.78
C ALA A 322 8.06 -18.80 -18.46
N THR A 323 7.20 -17.98 -17.86
CA THR A 323 6.64 -18.24 -16.52
C THR A 323 5.26 -18.89 -16.54
N LYS A 324 4.51 -18.85 -17.65
CA LYS A 324 3.12 -19.36 -17.74
C LYS A 324 2.93 -20.82 -17.32
N GLN A 325 3.96 -21.66 -17.47
CA GLN A 325 3.84 -23.08 -17.11
C GLN A 325 3.75 -23.26 -15.59
N LYS A 326 4.45 -22.42 -14.82
CA LYS A 326 4.51 -22.49 -13.36
C LYS A 326 3.53 -21.54 -12.70
N HIS A 327 3.30 -20.38 -13.30
CA HIS A 327 2.37 -19.36 -12.81
C HIS A 327 1.40 -18.94 -13.94
N PRO A 328 0.43 -19.80 -14.30
CA PRO A 328 -0.50 -19.54 -15.40
C PRO A 328 -1.39 -18.30 -15.14
N ASP A 329 -1.72 -18.05 -13.87
CA ASP A 329 -2.58 -16.94 -13.44
C ASP A 329 -1.79 -15.70 -13.00
N LEU A 330 -0.45 -15.71 -13.15
CA LEU A 330 0.38 -14.55 -12.84
C LEU A 330 -0.12 -13.35 -13.63
N THR A 331 -0.12 -12.18 -13.02
CA THR A 331 -0.42 -10.90 -13.67
C THR A 331 0.88 -10.14 -13.89
N LEU A 332 1.19 -9.79 -15.13
CA LEU A 332 2.36 -8.97 -15.46
C LEU A 332 1.95 -7.51 -15.56
N VAL A 333 2.66 -6.68 -14.82
CA VAL A 333 2.47 -5.24 -14.73
C VAL A 333 3.75 -4.55 -15.21
N LEU A 334 3.62 -3.54 -16.06
CA LEU A 334 4.74 -2.72 -16.52
C LEU A 334 4.51 -1.31 -15.98
N THR A 335 5.52 -0.76 -15.31
CA THR A 335 5.42 0.59 -14.76
C THR A 335 5.89 1.63 -15.78
N ASP A 336 5.28 2.81 -15.76
CA ASP A 336 5.77 4.01 -16.47
C ASP A 336 6.80 4.80 -15.70
N TRP A 337 7.14 4.38 -14.48
CA TRP A 337 8.04 5.10 -13.60
C TRP A 337 9.28 5.58 -14.36
N ARG A 338 9.45 6.91 -14.45
CA ARG A 338 10.53 7.64 -15.15
C ARG A 338 10.52 7.61 -16.69
N PHE A 339 9.48 7.11 -17.35
CA PHE A 339 9.31 7.29 -18.81
C PHE A 339 9.16 8.77 -19.18
N GLU A 340 8.53 9.58 -18.33
CA GLU A 340 8.33 11.03 -18.49
C GLU A 340 9.64 11.82 -18.69
N ARG A 341 10.75 11.38 -18.07
CA ARG A 341 12.08 12.00 -18.25
C ARG A 341 12.67 11.73 -19.64
N GLN A 342 11.99 10.93 -20.44
CA GLN A 342 12.29 10.61 -21.83
C GLN A 342 11.05 10.93 -22.66
N GLU A 343 10.63 12.21 -22.70
CA GLU A 343 9.37 12.72 -23.29
C GLU A 343 8.93 12.07 -24.62
N ALA A 344 9.87 11.56 -25.43
CA ALA A 344 9.60 10.86 -26.69
C ALA A 344 9.15 9.39 -26.56
N GLU A 345 9.33 8.73 -25.41
CA GLU A 345 9.02 7.31 -25.22
C GLU A 345 7.60 7.06 -24.78
N TRP A 346 7.05 8.01 -24.04
CA TRP A 346 5.70 7.87 -23.51
C TRP A 346 4.65 7.71 -24.62
N PRO A 347 4.60 8.57 -25.67
CA PRO A 347 3.66 8.37 -26.78
C PRO A 347 3.86 7.04 -27.51
N LYS A 348 5.10 6.53 -27.59
CA LYS A 348 5.39 5.23 -28.21
C LYS A 348 4.83 4.08 -27.39
N LEU A 349 4.93 4.17 -26.06
CA LEU A 349 4.35 3.20 -25.15
C LEU A 349 2.83 3.16 -25.28
N LEU A 350 2.19 4.34 -25.24
CA LEU A 350 0.75 4.48 -25.44
C LEU A 350 0.28 3.88 -26.77
N ALA A 351 1.05 4.06 -27.85
CA ALA A 351 0.71 3.51 -29.16
C ALA A 351 0.95 1.99 -29.27
N ALA A 352 1.98 1.47 -28.59
CA ALA A 352 2.37 0.06 -28.72
C ALA A 352 1.53 -0.89 -27.86
N VAL A 353 1.09 -0.40 -26.69
CA VAL A 353 0.39 -1.18 -25.67
C VAL A 353 -0.96 -1.76 -26.16
N PRO A 354 -1.81 -1.05 -26.93
CA PRO A 354 -3.03 -1.62 -27.50
C PRO A 354 -2.79 -2.67 -28.60
N GLY A 355 -1.57 -2.75 -29.15
CA GLY A 355 -1.22 -3.61 -30.29
C GLY A 355 -0.61 -4.98 -29.90
N GLU A 356 -0.04 -5.67 -30.89
CA GLU A 356 0.63 -6.98 -30.70
C GLU A 356 1.78 -6.98 -29.68
N ALA A 357 2.39 -5.81 -29.46
CA ALA A 357 3.46 -5.63 -28.51
C ALA A 357 2.97 -5.74 -27.06
N GLY A 358 1.75 -5.27 -26.76
CA GLY A 358 1.17 -5.30 -25.42
C GLY A 358 0.49 -6.61 -25.02
N LYS A 359 0.33 -7.59 -25.92
CA LYS A 359 -0.39 -8.85 -25.63
C LYS A 359 0.16 -9.69 -24.48
N GLY A 360 1.39 -9.44 -24.04
CA GLY A 360 2.00 -10.10 -22.88
C GLY A 360 1.76 -9.41 -21.54
N LEU A 361 1.05 -8.28 -21.55
CA LEU A 361 0.86 -7.38 -20.42
C LEU A 361 -0.61 -7.34 -20.00
N ASP A 362 -0.87 -7.51 -18.70
CA ASP A 362 -2.22 -7.48 -18.15
C ASP A 362 -2.59 -6.08 -17.64
N PHE A 363 -1.62 -5.41 -17.00
CA PHE A 363 -1.78 -4.07 -16.47
C PHE A 363 -0.66 -3.14 -16.89
N PHE A 364 -1.05 -1.89 -17.06
CA PHE A 364 -0.12 -0.79 -17.09
C PHE A 364 -0.22 -0.02 -15.78
N ALA A 365 0.89 0.13 -15.07
CA ALA A 365 0.94 0.88 -13.82
C ALA A 365 1.47 2.30 -14.08
N ALA A 366 0.62 3.30 -13.86
CA ALA A 366 0.89 4.68 -14.20
C ALA A 366 1.14 5.57 -12.97
N THR A 367 2.12 6.47 -13.05
CA THR A 367 2.56 7.35 -11.95
C THR A 367 2.01 8.76 -12.08
N GLN A 368 1.74 9.21 -13.31
CA GLN A 368 1.12 10.51 -13.63
C GLN A 368 0.11 10.35 -14.78
N PRO A 369 -1.11 9.86 -14.49
CA PRO A 369 -2.07 9.47 -15.53
C PRO A 369 -2.79 10.65 -16.23
N ASP A 370 -2.79 11.85 -15.62
CA ASP A 370 -3.53 13.05 -16.05
C ASP A 370 -2.78 13.91 -17.08
N GLU A 371 -1.45 14.02 -16.99
CA GLU A 371 -0.67 14.86 -17.90
C GLU A 371 -0.62 14.36 -19.36
N HIS A 372 -1.09 13.14 -19.65
CA HIS A 372 -0.68 12.47 -20.89
C HIS A 372 -1.76 11.78 -21.74
N GLY A 373 -3.05 12.10 -21.54
CA GLY A 373 -4.09 11.87 -22.57
C GLY A 373 -4.29 10.40 -22.99
N TYR A 374 -4.41 9.51 -22.01
CA TYR A 374 -4.40 8.06 -22.18
C TYR A 374 -5.73 7.53 -22.78
N ASP A 375 -5.70 6.93 -23.98
CA ASP A 375 -6.88 6.30 -24.60
C ASP A 375 -7.30 5.00 -23.87
N ASN A 376 -8.61 4.75 -23.79
CA ASN A 376 -9.26 3.75 -22.93
C ASN A 376 -9.29 2.32 -23.51
N ALA A 377 -8.52 2.04 -24.56
CA ALA A 377 -8.67 0.84 -25.39
C ALA A 377 -7.88 -0.42 -24.95
N LYS A 378 -7.45 -0.51 -23.67
CA LYS A 378 -6.68 -1.61 -22.96
C LYS A 378 -5.17 -1.36 -22.89
N PRO A 379 -4.45 -1.83 -21.82
CA PRO A 379 -4.79 -2.71 -20.68
C PRO A 379 -5.53 -2.01 -19.53
N GLN A 380 -5.90 -2.80 -18.51
CA GLN A 380 -6.43 -2.25 -17.25
C GLN A 380 -5.34 -1.38 -16.58
N ARG A 381 -5.76 -0.31 -15.90
CA ARG A 381 -4.83 0.65 -15.28
C ARG A 381 -4.73 0.39 -13.80
N LEU A 382 -3.50 0.33 -13.32
CA LEU A 382 -3.18 0.39 -11.90
C LEU A 382 -2.52 1.74 -11.64
N ALA A 383 -2.95 2.48 -10.61
CA ALA A 383 -2.13 3.59 -10.15
C ALA A 383 -0.91 3.04 -9.44
N LEU A 384 0.27 3.42 -9.91
CA LEU A 384 1.48 3.26 -9.12
C LEU A 384 1.59 4.53 -8.28
N LEU A 385 1.27 4.40 -7.01
CA LEU A 385 1.35 5.51 -6.08
C LEU A 385 2.72 5.48 -5.43
N GLU A 386 3.37 6.62 -5.39
CA GLU A 386 4.48 6.81 -4.49
C GLU A 386 3.99 7.74 -3.39
N SER A 387 4.13 7.36 -2.12
CA SER A 387 4.43 8.42 -1.16
C SER A 387 5.74 9.00 -1.64
N ALA A 388 5.72 10.25 -2.13
CA ALA A 388 6.87 10.93 -2.73
C ALA A 388 8.21 10.41 -2.18
N PRO A 389 9.18 10.07 -3.04
CA PRO A 389 10.29 9.24 -2.62
C PRO A 389 10.99 9.89 -1.44
N VAL A 390 10.95 9.18 -0.31
CA VAL A 390 12.00 9.25 0.69
C VAL A 390 13.29 8.91 -0.05
N GLY A 391 13.99 9.96 -0.51
CA GLY A 391 15.12 9.80 -1.42
C GLY A 391 15.59 11.06 -2.13
N ALA A 392 14.79 12.12 -2.18
CA ALA A 392 15.26 13.46 -2.58
C ALA A 392 14.81 14.49 -1.54
N GLU A 393 15.60 14.63 -0.47
CA GLU A 393 15.57 15.77 0.46
C GLU A 393 14.24 16.09 1.20
N SER A 394 13.22 15.21 1.19
CA SER A 394 11.87 15.56 1.66
C SER A 394 11.15 14.49 2.52
N PHE A 395 10.90 14.85 3.78
CA PHE A 395 9.71 14.60 4.63
C PHE A 395 8.88 13.29 4.53
N GLY A 396 9.50 12.11 4.59
CA GLY A 396 8.80 10.81 4.60
C GLY A 396 7.77 10.56 5.69
N ALA A 397 7.75 11.35 6.78
CA ALA A 397 6.82 11.18 7.92
C ALA A 397 5.57 12.06 7.85
N LEU A 398 5.30 12.71 6.70
CA LEU A 398 4.21 13.66 6.59
C LEU A 398 2.88 12.97 6.25
N PRO A 399 1.82 13.11 7.07
CA PRO A 399 0.47 12.69 6.69
C PRO A 399 -0.07 13.60 5.58
N LEU A 400 -0.29 13.05 4.38
CA LEU A 400 -0.77 13.76 3.20
C LEU A 400 -2.27 13.54 2.98
N LEU A 401 -3.08 13.85 4.00
CA LEU A 401 -4.49 13.44 4.07
C LEU A 401 -5.43 14.25 3.16
N ARG A 402 -5.03 15.45 2.71
CA ARG A 402 -5.69 16.30 1.70
C ARG A 402 -5.06 16.11 0.33
N SER A 403 -3.73 16.23 0.25
CA SER A 403 -2.97 16.24 -1.00
C SER A 403 -3.15 14.94 -1.78
N LEU A 404 -3.08 13.79 -1.09
CA LEU A 404 -3.21 12.50 -1.77
C LEU A 404 -4.63 12.23 -2.30
N PRO A 405 -5.71 12.35 -1.49
CA PRO A 405 -7.07 12.24 -2.02
C PRO A 405 -7.39 13.18 -3.17
N ALA A 406 -6.85 14.41 -3.17
CA ALA A 406 -7.02 15.36 -4.26
C ALA A 406 -6.37 14.83 -5.55
N GLN A 407 -5.09 14.44 -5.48
CA GLN A 407 -4.38 13.85 -6.61
C GLN A 407 -5.08 12.60 -7.16
N TRP A 408 -5.61 11.75 -6.28
CA TRP A 408 -6.23 10.50 -6.70
C TRP A 408 -7.65 10.64 -7.22
N ARG A 409 -8.42 11.63 -6.75
CA ARG A 409 -9.78 11.87 -7.25
C ARG A 409 -9.76 12.14 -8.74
N ASP A 410 -8.81 12.95 -9.19
CA ASP A 410 -8.60 13.23 -10.61
C ASP A 410 -8.30 11.93 -11.39
N GLN A 411 -7.55 10.98 -10.81
CA GLN A 411 -7.27 9.68 -11.43
C GLN A 411 -8.52 8.79 -11.55
N LEU A 412 -9.33 8.70 -10.49
CA LEU A 412 -10.56 7.93 -10.51
C LEU A 412 -11.58 8.49 -11.52
N ASP A 413 -11.73 9.81 -11.57
CA ASP A 413 -12.68 10.47 -12.45
C ASP A 413 -12.23 10.41 -13.92
N ALA A 414 -10.91 10.45 -14.18
CA ALA A 414 -10.35 10.44 -15.54
C ALA A 414 -10.20 9.05 -16.18
N ALA A 415 -10.21 7.96 -15.40
CA ALA A 415 -9.85 6.62 -15.90
C ALA A 415 -10.97 5.57 -15.68
N PRO A 416 -11.85 5.31 -16.67
CA PRO A 416 -12.89 4.28 -16.54
C PRO A 416 -12.36 2.85 -16.44
N ASN A 417 -11.07 2.63 -16.73
CA ASN A 417 -10.35 1.36 -16.58
C ASN A 417 -9.44 1.32 -15.34
N TYR A 418 -9.62 2.24 -14.39
CA TYR A 418 -8.92 2.25 -13.12
C TYR A 418 -9.29 1.00 -12.29
N HIS A 419 -8.28 0.20 -11.95
CA HIS A 419 -8.45 -1.07 -11.24
C HIS A 419 -8.02 -1.00 -9.77
N GLY A 420 -7.33 0.07 -9.38
CA GLY A 420 -6.80 0.22 -8.04
C GLY A 420 -5.40 0.79 -8.00
N PHE A 421 -4.69 0.50 -6.91
CA PHE A 421 -3.36 1.04 -6.70
C PHE A 421 -2.37 0.05 -6.07
N LEU A 422 -1.08 0.31 -6.32
CA LEU A 422 0.02 -0.18 -5.50
C LEU A 422 0.85 1.01 -5.02
N MET A 423 0.98 1.15 -3.71
CA MET A 423 1.73 2.24 -3.11
C MET A 423 3.13 1.77 -2.72
N ARG A 424 4.18 2.42 -3.25
CA ARG A 424 5.54 2.20 -2.79
C ARG A 424 5.68 2.69 -1.35
N SER A 425 6.16 1.81 -0.47
CA SER A 425 6.51 2.13 0.91
C SER A 425 7.98 1.83 1.15
N ALA A 426 8.68 2.78 1.77
CA ALA A 426 10.10 2.68 2.11
C ALA A 426 10.36 2.45 3.61
N GLY A 427 9.32 2.50 4.45
CA GLY A 427 9.43 2.21 5.88
C GLY A 427 8.29 2.80 6.71
N ILE A 428 8.45 2.86 8.03
CA ILE A 428 7.40 3.28 8.97
C ILE A 428 6.92 4.72 8.79
N HIS A 429 7.74 5.56 8.16
CA HIS A 429 7.44 6.98 8.03
C HIS A 429 6.25 7.23 7.10
N ASP A 430 6.08 6.42 6.04
CA ASP A 430 4.96 6.59 5.09
C ASP A 430 3.69 5.82 5.50
N ARG A 431 3.71 5.13 6.65
CA ARG A 431 2.64 4.26 7.13
C ARG A 431 1.28 4.95 7.15
N LEU A 432 1.19 6.18 7.67
CA LEU A 432 -0.08 6.93 7.71
C LEU A 432 -0.62 7.23 6.30
N ASN A 433 0.25 7.47 5.33
CA ASN A 433 -0.15 7.71 3.94
C ASN A 433 -0.65 6.44 3.27
N VAL A 434 0.02 5.30 3.54
CA VAL A 434 -0.43 3.97 3.09
C VAL A 434 -1.84 3.68 3.62
N LEU A 435 -2.06 3.86 4.93
CA LEU A 435 -3.36 3.57 5.54
C LEU A 435 -4.46 4.53 5.04
N ALA A 436 -4.12 5.81 4.83
CA ALA A 436 -5.02 6.78 4.20
C ALA A 436 -5.38 6.37 2.76
N ALA A 437 -4.41 5.91 1.97
CA ALA A 437 -4.60 5.40 0.62
C ALA A 437 -5.58 4.23 0.60
N LEU A 438 -5.37 3.24 1.47
CA LEU A 438 -6.23 2.06 1.56
C LEU A 438 -7.70 2.44 1.82
N ARG A 439 -7.95 3.37 2.75
CA ARG A 439 -9.33 3.77 3.10
C ARG A 439 -9.97 4.65 2.06
N TRP A 440 -9.19 5.49 1.39
CA TRP A 440 -9.69 6.30 0.30
C TRP A 440 -10.06 5.44 -0.91
N HIS A 441 -9.23 4.48 -1.31
CA HIS A 441 -9.53 3.55 -2.41
C HIS A 441 -10.61 2.51 -2.05
N TRP A 442 -10.83 2.27 -0.76
CA TRP A 442 -12.02 1.55 -0.29
C TRP A 442 -13.29 2.36 -0.53
N SER A 443 -13.30 3.65 -0.19
CA SER A 443 -14.43 4.57 -0.40
C SER A 443 -13.96 6.01 -0.65
N PRO A 444 -13.92 6.47 -1.92
CA PRO A 444 -13.37 7.78 -2.32
C PRO A 444 -14.29 8.95 -1.96
N ARG A 445 -15.44 8.66 -1.34
CA ARG A 445 -16.36 9.66 -0.77
C ARG A 445 -15.89 10.21 0.59
N ARG A 446 -14.89 9.58 1.21
CA ARG A 446 -14.32 10.03 2.48
C ARG A 446 -13.63 11.38 2.31
N THR A 447 -13.81 12.27 3.27
CA THR A 447 -13.08 13.54 3.31
C THR A 447 -11.72 13.37 4.00
N PRO A 448 -10.78 14.31 3.82
CA PRO A 448 -9.55 14.35 4.60
C PRO A 448 -9.78 14.36 6.12
N GLU A 449 -10.83 15.04 6.58
CA GLU A 449 -11.24 15.09 7.98
C GLU A 449 -11.67 13.71 8.48
N ASP A 450 -12.44 12.97 7.67
CA ASP A 450 -12.80 11.58 7.98
C ASP A 450 -11.53 10.73 8.13
N LEU A 451 -10.59 10.81 7.17
CA LEU A 451 -9.36 10.02 7.20
C LEU A 451 -8.51 10.33 8.43
N SER A 452 -8.36 11.61 8.77
CA SER A 452 -7.62 12.04 9.97
C SER A 452 -8.27 11.52 11.24
N ARG A 453 -9.59 11.70 11.37
CA ARG A 453 -10.37 11.16 12.49
C ARG A 453 -10.20 9.65 12.62
N PHE A 454 -10.27 8.91 11.50
CA PHE A 454 -10.14 7.46 11.51
C PHE A 454 -8.75 6.98 11.95
N LEU A 455 -7.69 7.61 11.44
CA LEU A 455 -6.31 7.29 11.85
C LEU A 455 -6.11 7.59 13.33
N THR A 456 -6.53 8.78 13.79
CA THR A 456 -6.41 9.17 15.19
C THR A 456 -7.20 8.24 16.12
N ALA A 457 -8.46 7.96 15.81
CA ALA A 457 -9.31 7.09 16.62
C ALA A 457 -8.76 5.66 16.70
N PHE A 458 -8.23 5.12 15.59
CA PHE A 458 -7.70 3.77 15.57
C PHE A 458 -6.46 3.58 16.46
N TYR A 459 -5.52 4.53 16.43
CA TYR A 459 -4.28 4.44 17.19
C TYR A 459 -4.40 4.94 18.62
N PHE A 460 -5.17 6.00 18.85
CA PHE A 460 -5.16 6.76 20.11
C PHE A 460 -6.51 6.81 20.82
N GLY A 461 -7.56 6.24 20.22
CA GLY A 461 -8.91 6.24 20.78
C GLY A 461 -9.72 7.49 20.41
N GLU A 462 -11.03 7.41 20.66
CA GLU A 462 -11.99 8.45 20.28
C GLU A 462 -11.74 9.79 21.01
N GLU A 463 -11.27 9.75 22.26
CA GLU A 463 -10.93 10.93 23.05
C GLU A 463 -9.80 11.76 22.42
N ALA A 464 -8.92 11.11 21.66
CA ALA A 464 -7.81 11.76 20.96
C ALA A 464 -8.26 12.56 19.74
N VAL A 465 -9.41 12.22 19.14
CA VAL A 465 -9.85 12.77 17.85
C VAL A 465 -9.96 14.30 17.91
N THR A 466 -10.59 14.83 18.95
CA THR A 466 -10.84 16.28 19.07
C THR A 466 -9.56 17.09 19.14
N GLN A 467 -8.49 16.55 19.74
CA GLN A 467 -7.22 17.26 19.93
C GLN A 467 -6.23 16.98 18.80
N LEU A 468 -6.07 15.71 18.42
CA LEU A 468 -4.97 15.28 17.57
C LEU A 468 -5.36 15.22 16.08
N ALA A 469 -6.61 14.90 15.73
CA ALA A 469 -7.01 14.80 14.33
C ALA A 469 -6.88 16.12 13.55
N PRO A 470 -7.24 17.30 14.10
CA PRO A 470 -6.96 18.58 13.45
C PRO A 470 -5.45 18.79 13.24
N ALA A 471 -4.64 18.55 14.29
CA ALA A 471 -3.20 18.72 14.20
C ALA A 471 -2.54 17.81 13.15
N VAL A 472 -2.98 16.56 13.04
CA VAL A 472 -2.52 15.59 12.02
C VAL A 472 -2.92 16.02 10.61
N LEU A 473 -4.16 16.48 10.43
CA LEU A 473 -4.67 16.95 9.15
C LEU A 473 -3.93 18.21 8.67
N ASP A 474 -3.65 19.13 9.60
CA ASP A 474 -2.97 20.39 9.30
C ASP A 474 -1.49 20.23 8.97
N MET A 475 -0.88 19.07 9.28
CA MET A 475 0.50 18.80 8.85
C MET A 475 0.62 18.80 7.32
N ASP A 476 -0.43 18.41 6.60
CA ASP A 476 -0.43 18.34 5.13
C ASP A 476 -0.29 19.72 4.47
N HIS A 477 -0.90 20.76 5.06
CA HIS A 477 -0.78 22.14 4.57
C HIS A 477 0.66 22.65 4.55
N GLY A 478 1.51 22.14 5.44
CA GLY A 478 2.94 22.40 5.40
C GLY A 478 3.56 21.99 4.07
N LEU A 479 3.09 20.94 3.39
CA LEU A 479 3.67 20.47 2.13
C LEU A 479 3.31 21.33 0.92
N GLU A 480 2.04 21.69 0.75
CA GLU A 480 1.61 22.54 -0.38
C GLU A 480 2.38 23.86 -0.39
N GLU A 481 2.68 24.36 0.80
CA GLU A 481 3.43 25.57 1.00
C GLU A 481 4.95 25.41 0.83
N ILE A 482 5.50 24.22 1.13
CA ILE A 482 6.91 23.87 0.94
C ILE A 482 7.22 23.50 -0.52
N ASN A 483 6.32 22.79 -1.21
CA ASN A 483 6.48 22.31 -2.59
C ASN A 483 5.92 23.27 -3.64
N GLY A 484 5.14 24.28 -3.23
CA GLY A 484 4.85 25.42 -4.08
C GLY A 484 6.17 26.03 -4.57
N ARG A 485 6.30 26.19 -5.88
CA ARG A 485 7.42 26.81 -6.61
C ARG A 485 7.77 28.25 -6.17
N THR A 486 7.28 28.72 -5.03
CA THR A 486 7.84 29.81 -4.25
C THR A 486 8.86 29.23 -3.28
N THR A 487 10.13 29.32 -3.64
CA THR A 487 11.19 29.30 -2.64
C THR A 487 10.81 30.18 -1.43
N PRO A 488 11.26 29.88 -0.19
CA PRO A 488 11.12 30.81 0.94
C PRO A 488 11.66 32.20 0.60
N PHE A 489 12.56 32.29 -0.39
CA PHE A 489 13.07 33.51 -1.03
C PHE A 489 12.04 34.44 -1.70
N GLY A 490 10.74 34.10 -1.69
CA GLY A 490 9.67 34.97 -2.21
C GLY A 490 8.56 35.34 -1.21
N ARG A 491 8.50 34.70 -0.03
CA ARG A 491 7.49 35.01 0.99
C ARG A 491 7.96 36.19 1.83
N ASN A 492 7.07 37.12 2.16
CA ASN A 492 7.42 38.16 3.12
C ASN A 492 7.66 37.53 4.51
N GLN A 493 8.54 38.13 5.29
CA GLN A 493 8.91 37.65 6.64
C GLN A 493 7.68 37.37 7.52
N LYS A 494 6.62 38.17 7.37
CA LYS A 494 5.37 38.03 8.13
C LYS A 494 4.66 36.69 7.86
N ALA A 495 4.67 36.19 6.61
CA ALA A 495 4.09 34.90 6.27
C ALA A 495 4.89 33.74 6.88
N VAL A 496 6.23 33.80 6.80
CA VAL A 496 7.10 32.79 7.43
C VAL A 496 6.92 32.77 8.95
N GLU A 497 6.77 33.93 9.59
CA GLU A 497 6.51 34.04 11.02
C GLU A 497 5.16 33.47 11.43
N ALA A 498 4.11 33.66 10.63
CA ALA A 498 2.79 33.05 10.87
C ALA A 498 2.87 31.52 10.81
N LEU A 499 3.52 30.97 9.79
CA LEU A 499 3.67 29.52 9.61
C LEU A 499 4.53 28.87 10.69
N LEU A 500 5.60 29.56 11.11
CA LEU A 500 6.39 29.10 12.25
C LEU A 500 5.56 29.09 13.55
N ALA A 501 4.67 30.06 13.75
CA ALA A 501 3.79 30.10 14.92
C ALA A 501 2.79 28.93 14.89
N GLU A 502 2.17 28.66 13.73
CA GLU A 502 1.27 27.52 13.54
C GLU A 502 1.98 26.17 13.72
N ALA A 503 3.18 26.02 13.16
CA ALA A 503 3.97 24.80 13.33
C ALA A 503 4.33 24.56 14.81
N ARG A 504 4.65 25.62 15.57
CA ARG A 504 4.90 25.53 17.02
C ARG A 504 3.64 25.15 17.80
N GLU A 505 2.49 25.64 17.37
CA GLU A 505 1.19 25.27 17.96
C GLU A 505 0.89 23.78 17.74
N ARG A 506 1.08 23.30 16.51
CA ARG A 506 0.93 21.88 16.17
C ARG A 506 1.90 21.00 16.96
N GLU A 507 3.19 21.35 16.98
CA GLU A 507 4.20 20.62 17.77
C GLU A 507 3.82 20.55 19.25
N ARG A 508 3.39 21.68 19.83
CA ARG A 508 2.94 21.72 21.22
C ARG A 508 1.72 20.84 21.44
N THR A 509 0.71 20.92 20.58
CA THR A 509 -0.50 20.09 20.66
C THR A 509 -0.15 18.60 20.65
N VAL A 510 0.68 18.16 19.70
CA VAL A 510 1.10 16.75 19.60
C VAL A 510 1.89 16.35 20.84
N ARG A 511 2.85 17.18 21.29
CA ARG A 511 3.69 16.92 22.45
C ARG A 511 2.89 16.82 23.76
N ASP A 512 1.98 17.75 23.99
CA ASP A 512 1.16 17.82 25.20
C ASP A 512 0.17 16.66 25.23
N PHE A 513 -0.46 16.34 24.09
CA PHE A 513 -1.29 15.15 23.97
C PHE A 513 -0.50 13.87 24.32
N GLY A 514 0.75 13.75 23.87
CA GLY A 514 1.64 12.64 24.21
C GLY A 514 1.88 12.44 25.71
N GLN A 515 1.75 13.49 26.53
CA GLN A 515 1.88 13.38 27.99
C GLN A 515 0.67 12.69 28.63
N SER A 516 -0.50 12.77 27.98
CA SER A 516 -1.74 12.12 28.42
C SER A 516 -1.87 10.67 27.95
N LEU A 517 -1.10 10.28 26.93
CA LEU A 517 -1.11 8.92 26.40
C LEU A 517 -0.54 7.91 27.39
N ARG A 518 -1.07 6.69 27.35
CA ARG A 518 -0.43 5.53 27.98
C ARG A 518 1.00 5.36 27.44
N PRO A 519 1.96 4.86 28.23
CA PRO A 519 3.34 4.69 27.78
C PRO A 519 3.47 3.88 26.49
N ASP A 520 2.70 2.79 26.33
CA ASP A 520 2.72 1.95 25.13
C ASP A 520 2.30 2.71 23.86
N LEU A 521 1.31 3.60 23.95
CA LEU A 521 0.85 4.40 22.83
C LEU A 521 1.78 5.58 22.55
N ARG A 522 2.30 6.21 23.62
CA ARG A 522 3.27 7.30 23.51
C ARG A 522 4.57 6.82 22.88
N ASP A 523 5.02 5.63 23.23
CA ASP A 523 6.29 5.08 22.73
C ASP A 523 6.09 4.30 21.41
N SER A 524 4.87 4.29 20.87
CA SER A 524 4.56 3.67 19.57
C SER A 524 5.22 4.39 18.40
N GLU A 525 5.58 3.64 17.36
CA GLU A 525 6.23 4.17 16.14
C GLU A 525 5.38 5.23 15.45
N VAL A 526 4.06 5.08 15.49
CA VAL A 526 3.11 6.02 14.88
C VAL A 526 3.12 7.35 15.62
N PHE A 527 3.04 7.35 16.95
CA PHE A 527 3.09 8.59 17.72
C PHE A 527 4.46 9.26 17.60
N GLN A 528 5.54 8.49 17.68
CA GLN A 528 6.89 9.02 17.53
C GLN A 528 7.14 9.61 16.13
N SER A 529 6.55 9.02 15.09
CA SER A 529 6.58 9.59 13.73
C SER A 529 5.83 10.92 13.65
N LEU A 530 4.64 11.02 14.24
CA LEU A 530 3.88 12.28 14.31
C LEU A 530 4.61 13.38 15.07
N LEU A 531 5.18 13.04 16.25
CA LEU A 531 5.95 13.98 17.06
C LEU A 531 7.21 14.46 16.32
N SER A 532 7.93 13.53 15.70
CA SER A 532 9.13 13.85 14.92
C SER A 532 8.80 14.76 13.73
N ARG A 533 7.66 14.51 13.06
CA ARG A 533 7.20 15.33 11.94
C ARG A 533 6.86 16.76 12.38
N ALA A 534 6.10 16.91 13.45
CA ALA A 534 5.72 18.21 13.98
C ALA A 534 6.96 19.04 14.38
N ALA A 535 7.94 18.41 15.04
CA ALA A 535 9.20 19.06 15.38
C ALA A 535 10.04 19.44 14.14
N LEU A 536 10.04 18.59 13.11
CA LEU A 536 10.75 18.85 11.86
C LEU A 536 10.14 20.04 11.09
N GLU A 537 8.82 20.18 11.13
CA GLU A 537 8.13 21.33 10.54
C GLU A 537 8.56 22.66 11.20
N VAL A 538 8.66 22.69 12.53
CA VAL A 538 9.16 23.85 13.27
C VAL A 538 10.60 24.20 12.87
N ARG A 539 11.47 23.19 12.75
CA ARG A 539 12.87 23.40 12.30
C ARG A 539 12.93 23.97 10.89
N HIS A 540 12.07 23.49 9.99
CA HIS A 540 12.01 23.97 8.61
C HIS A 540 11.66 25.47 8.57
N TRP A 541 10.55 25.87 9.19
CA TRP A 541 10.13 27.28 9.19
C TRP A 541 11.04 28.19 10.01
N ALA A 542 11.70 27.66 11.04
CA ALA A 542 12.71 28.41 11.79
C ALA A 542 13.98 28.65 10.98
N ALA A 543 14.36 27.74 10.08
CA ALA A 543 15.48 27.93 9.17
C ALA A 543 15.15 28.86 7.98
N ALA A 544 13.88 28.94 7.60
CA ALA A 544 13.39 29.86 6.58
C ALA A 544 13.26 31.32 7.09
N LYS A 545 13.16 31.52 8.40
CA LYS A 545 13.12 32.83 9.08
C LYS A 545 14.53 33.36 9.31
#